data_AF-A0A0C5G7L9-F1
#
_entry.id   AF-A0A0C5G7L9-F1
#
_cell.length_a   1.000
_cell.length_b   1.000
_cell.length_c   1.000
_cell.angle_alpha   90.00
_cell.angle_beta   90.00
_cell.angle_gamma   90.00
#
_symmetry.space_group_name_H-M   'P 1'
#
loop_
_entity.id
_entity.type
_entity.pdbx_description
1 polymer ?
#
loop_
_entity_poly.entity_id
_entity_poly.type
_entity_poly.pdbx_seq_one_letter_code
_entity_poly.pdbx_strand_id
1 'polypeptide(L)'
;MSQIGNAIEKRDQGPAAQIEQYRDEYAALVPSHVNADQWIRLAVGAIRGNKDLEQAARNDVGVFLRELKTAARLGLEPGTEQFYLTPRKSKAHGYKLIIKGIVGYQGIVELIYRAGAVSTVIVKAVRERDTFRYVPGRDDRPIHEIDWFGTDRGPLVGVYAYAVMKDGAVSKVVVLNRTRVMEIRAKSDSKDSEYSPWQTNEEAMWLKSAVRQLAKWVPTSAEYMREQLRAQAEVAGELAAPSVMGAPAMPQPSVLDDTDPDDEPIDGELVD
;
A
#
# COMPACT_ATOMS: atom_id res chain seq x y z
N MET A 1 51.03 -7.57 -29.00
CA MET A 1 49.58 -7.41 -29.27
C MET A 1 48.81 -8.36 -28.37
N SER A 2 47.68 -7.91 -27.83
CA SER A 2 46.67 -8.67 -27.07
C SER A 2 46.87 -8.84 -25.55
N GLN A 3 46.69 -7.72 -24.82
CA GLN A 3 46.20 -7.71 -23.43
C GLN A 3 45.08 -6.65 -23.24
N ILE A 4 44.31 -6.34 -24.29
CA ILE A 4 43.22 -5.34 -24.25
C ILE A 4 41.84 -6.02 -24.08
N GLY A 5 41.80 -7.35 -23.90
CA GLY A 5 40.56 -8.13 -24.02
C GLY A 5 39.66 -8.30 -22.78
N ASN A 6 40.04 -7.84 -21.58
CA ASN A 6 39.31 -8.19 -20.34
C ASN A 6 38.78 -7.00 -19.51
N ALA A 7 38.63 -5.83 -20.11
CA ALA A 7 37.85 -4.74 -19.53
C ALA A 7 36.40 -4.81 -20.04
N ILE A 8 35.75 -5.97 -19.90
CA ILE A 8 34.28 -5.99 -19.87
C ILE A 8 33.92 -5.33 -18.54
N GLU A 9 33.42 -4.10 -18.62
CA GLU A 9 32.84 -3.37 -17.50
C GLU A 9 32.10 -4.35 -16.59
N LYS A 10 32.49 -4.43 -15.32
CA LYS A 10 31.64 -5.05 -14.30
C LYS A 10 30.34 -4.27 -14.33
N ARG A 11 29.36 -4.78 -15.07
CA ARG A 11 27.99 -4.25 -15.13
C ARG A 11 27.58 -4.05 -13.67
N ASP A 12 27.34 -2.81 -13.26
CA ASP A 12 26.95 -2.52 -11.89
C ASP A 12 25.71 -3.37 -11.59
N GLN A 13 25.84 -4.35 -10.69
CA GLN A 13 24.73 -5.19 -10.23
C GLN A 13 24.15 -4.68 -8.92
N GLY A 14 24.45 -3.42 -8.55
CA GLY A 14 23.92 -2.79 -7.36
C GLY A 14 22.39 -2.66 -7.38
N PRO A 15 21.76 -2.40 -6.22
CA PRO A 15 20.30 -2.29 -6.12
C PRO A 15 19.68 -1.28 -7.09
N ALA A 16 20.36 -0.17 -7.35
CA ALA A 16 19.93 0.83 -8.33
C ALA A 16 19.87 0.26 -9.76
N ALA A 17 20.88 -0.50 -10.17
CA ALA A 17 20.90 -1.13 -11.48
C ALA A 17 19.86 -2.26 -11.60
N GLN A 18 19.55 -2.94 -10.49
CA GLN A 18 18.46 -3.91 -10.44
C GLN A 18 17.10 -3.24 -10.69
N ILE A 19 16.84 -2.04 -10.13
CA ILE A 19 15.60 -1.30 -10.44
C ILE A 19 15.47 -1.05 -11.95
N GLU A 20 16.57 -0.61 -12.57
CA GLU A 20 16.63 -0.35 -14.01
C GLU A 20 16.42 -1.62 -14.85
N GLN A 21 16.99 -2.74 -14.43
CA GLN A 21 16.80 -4.03 -15.09
C GLN A 21 15.32 -4.48 -15.10
N TYR A 22 14.56 -4.17 -14.05
CA TYR A 22 13.14 -4.51 -13.92
C TYR A 22 12.19 -3.36 -14.28
N ARG A 23 12.67 -2.36 -15.04
CA ARG A 23 11.91 -1.17 -15.44
C ARG A 23 10.54 -1.49 -16.02
N ASP A 24 10.46 -2.41 -16.97
CA ASP A 24 9.21 -2.75 -17.66
C ASP A 24 8.20 -3.40 -16.72
N GLU A 25 8.67 -4.20 -15.75
CA GLU A 25 7.80 -4.77 -14.71
C GLU A 25 7.22 -3.71 -13.79
N TYR A 26 8.01 -2.69 -13.41
CA TYR A 26 7.48 -1.58 -12.62
C TYR A 26 6.52 -0.72 -13.43
N ALA A 27 6.84 -0.44 -14.69
CA ALA A 27 5.98 0.32 -15.59
C ALA A 27 4.61 -0.34 -15.79
N ALA A 28 4.56 -1.68 -15.85
CA ALA A 28 3.32 -2.43 -15.93
C ALA A 28 2.50 -2.43 -14.62
N LEU A 29 3.12 -2.17 -13.46
CA LEU A 29 2.46 -2.18 -12.16
C LEU A 29 1.96 -0.81 -11.71
N VAL A 30 2.57 0.28 -12.15
CA VAL A 30 2.16 1.62 -11.73
C VAL A 30 0.77 1.97 -12.31
N PRO A 31 -0.11 2.65 -11.54
CA PRO A 31 -1.38 3.13 -12.07
C PRO A 31 -1.18 4.07 -13.26
N SER A 32 -2.13 4.08 -14.20
CA SER A 32 -2.04 4.84 -15.46
C SER A 32 -1.83 6.36 -15.32
N HIS A 33 -2.23 6.94 -14.18
CA HIS A 33 -2.02 8.36 -13.87
C HIS A 33 -0.61 8.68 -13.34
N VAL A 34 0.20 7.67 -13.03
CA VAL A 34 1.58 7.82 -12.55
C VAL A 34 2.54 7.69 -13.73
N ASN A 35 3.44 8.65 -13.89
CA ASN A 35 4.49 8.56 -14.91
C ASN A 35 5.53 7.50 -14.49
N ALA A 36 5.56 6.37 -15.20
CA ALA A 36 6.44 5.25 -14.89
C ALA A 36 7.93 5.63 -14.87
N ASP A 37 8.40 6.36 -15.88
CA ASP A 37 9.83 6.73 -15.98
C ASP A 37 10.27 7.64 -14.84
N GLN A 38 9.42 8.60 -14.46
CA GLN A 38 9.67 9.45 -13.30
C GLN A 38 9.68 8.64 -12.02
N TRP A 39 8.70 7.74 -11.82
CA TRP A 39 8.64 6.89 -10.65
C TRP A 39 9.89 6.02 -10.50
N ILE A 40 10.38 5.44 -11.59
CA ILE A 40 11.61 4.61 -11.60
C ILE A 40 12.84 5.44 -11.26
N ARG A 41 12.98 6.66 -11.82
CA ARG A 41 14.08 7.57 -11.47
C ARG A 41 14.08 7.93 -9.98
N LEU A 42 12.90 8.18 -9.42
CA LEU A 42 12.74 8.48 -7.99
C LEU A 42 13.10 7.28 -7.12
N ALA A 43 12.69 6.07 -7.52
CA ALA A 43 13.08 4.83 -6.84
C ALA A 43 14.60 4.61 -6.83
N VAL A 44 15.29 4.88 -7.94
CA VAL A 44 16.76 4.83 -8.01
C VAL A 44 17.39 5.88 -7.10
N GLY A 45 16.86 7.11 -7.10
CA GLY A 45 17.31 8.20 -6.24
C GLY A 45 17.17 7.91 -4.76
N ALA A 46 16.05 7.30 -4.34
CA ALA A 46 15.75 6.97 -2.96
C ALA A 46 16.79 6.04 -2.31
N ILE A 47 17.43 5.16 -3.09
CA ILE A 47 18.44 4.23 -2.58
C ILE A 47 19.84 4.85 -2.57
N ARG A 48 20.21 5.57 -3.63
CA ARG A 48 21.58 6.12 -3.77
C ARG A 48 21.94 7.14 -2.68
N GLY A 49 20.94 7.79 -2.07
CA GLY A 49 21.16 8.80 -1.04
C GLY A 49 21.46 8.27 0.37
N ASN A 50 21.38 6.95 0.62
CA ASN A 50 21.46 6.41 1.99
C ASN A 50 22.21 5.05 2.03
N LYS A 51 23.38 5.04 2.67
CA LYS A 51 24.24 3.84 2.79
C LYS A 51 23.57 2.67 3.49
N ASP A 52 22.74 2.92 4.50
CA ASP A 52 22.03 1.86 5.22
C ASP A 52 20.92 1.25 4.36
N LEU A 53 20.23 2.07 3.56
CA LEU A 53 19.26 1.58 2.59
C LEU A 53 19.95 0.79 1.48
N GLU A 54 21.08 1.27 0.96
CA GLU A 54 21.85 0.55 -0.04
C GLU A 54 22.33 -0.81 0.49
N GLN A 55 22.91 -0.83 1.70
CA GLN A 55 23.36 -2.07 2.35
C GLN A 55 22.18 -3.01 2.60
N ALA A 56 21.06 -2.50 3.09
CA ALA A 56 19.85 -3.29 3.35
C ALA A 56 19.27 -3.89 2.07
N ALA A 57 19.31 -3.15 0.95
CA ALA A 57 18.87 -3.62 -0.35
C ALA A 57 19.84 -4.65 -0.94
N ARG A 58 21.15 -4.52 -0.70
CA ARG A 58 22.17 -5.50 -1.10
C ARG A 58 22.07 -6.81 -0.31
N ASN A 59 21.72 -6.74 0.97
CA ASN A 59 21.61 -7.91 1.83
C ASN A 59 20.48 -8.87 1.38
N ASP A 60 19.42 -8.33 0.78
CA ASP A 60 18.36 -9.10 0.12
C ASP A 60 17.69 -8.28 -0.99
N VAL A 61 18.16 -8.48 -2.23
CA VAL A 61 17.64 -7.80 -3.43
C VAL A 61 16.21 -8.24 -3.72
N GLY A 62 15.85 -9.49 -3.45
CA GLY A 62 14.50 -10.01 -3.71
C GLY A 62 13.45 -9.33 -2.85
N VAL A 63 13.72 -9.19 -1.55
CA VAL A 63 12.88 -8.41 -0.63
C VAL A 63 12.81 -6.96 -1.07
N PHE A 64 13.95 -6.35 -1.41
CA PHE A 64 13.98 -4.95 -1.87
C PHE A 64 13.09 -4.71 -3.10
N LEU A 65 13.22 -5.52 -4.15
CA LEU A 65 12.41 -5.41 -5.36
C LEU A 65 10.93 -5.66 -5.06
N ARG A 66 10.59 -6.59 -4.16
CA ARG A 66 9.20 -6.82 -3.73
C ARG A 66 8.60 -5.59 -3.04
N GLU A 67 9.34 -4.93 -2.16
CA GLU A 67 8.87 -3.72 -1.47
C GLU A 67 8.64 -2.58 -2.49
N LEU A 68 9.53 -2.42 -3.48
CA LEU A 68 9.32 -1.45 -4.56
C LEU A 68 8.12 -1.80 -5.45
N LYS A 69 7.90 -3.08 -5.77
CA LYS A 69 6.69 -3.52 -6.50
C LYS A 69 5.43 -3.18 -5.72
N THR A 70 5.48 -3.26 -4.39
CA THR A 70 4.36 -2.83 -3.53
C THR A 70 4.11 -1.33 -3.65
N ALA A 71 5.15 -0.51 -3.60
CA ALA A 71 5.02 0.94 -3.81
C ALA A 71 4.48 1.29 -5.21
N ALA A 72 4.99 0.62 -6.25
CA ALA A 72 4.56 0.78 -7.63
C ALA A 72 3.06 0.46 -7.80
N ARG A 73 2.61 -0.68 -7.30
CA ARG A 73 1.19 -1.10 -7.33
C ARG A 73 0.25 -0.11 -6.66
N LEU A 74 0.72 0.54 -5.59
CA LEU A 74 -0.04 1.58 -4.90
C LEU A 74 0.07 2.94 -5.59
N GLY A 75 0.98 3.09 -6.56
CA GLY A 75 1.32 4.36 -7.19
C GLY A 75 1.89 5.37 -6.20
N LEU A 76 2.57 4.89 -5.15
CA LEU A 76 3.16 5.75 -4.12
C LEU A 76 4.65 5.91 -4.39
N GLU A 77 5.16 7.11 -4.14
CA GLU A 77 6.56 7.42 -4.37
C GLU A 77 7.47 6.80 -3.28
N PRO A 78 8.38 5.88 -3.64
CA PRO A 78 9.27 5.24 -2.68
C PRO A 78 10.32 6.23 -2.15
N GLY A 79 10.63 6.12 -0.85
CA GLY A 79 11.61 6.98 -0.19
C GLY A 79 11.04 8.32 0.30
N THR A 80 9.74 8.55 0.16
CA THR A 80 9.05 9.77 0.62
C THR A 80 8.11 9.47 1.79
N GLU A 81 7.42 10.50 2.28
CA GLU A 81 6.35 10.40 3.27
C GLU A 81 5.11 9.62 2.77
N GLN A 82 5.04 9.32 1.47
CA GLN A 82 4.03 8.42 0.92
C GLN A 82 4.38 6.96 1.20
N PHE A 83 5.62 6.57 0.89
CA PHE A 83 6.11 5.20 1.05
C PHE A 83 7.56 5.20 1.55
N TYR A 84 7.73 5.04 2.86
CA TYR A 84 9.04 5.00 3.48
C TYR A 84 9.76 3.69 3.14
N LEU A 85 11.03 3.79 2.75
CA LEU A 85 11.96 2.68 2.76
C LEU A 85 12.76 2.74 4.05
N THR A 86 12.72 1.67 4.85
CA THR A 86 13.39 1.64 6.16
C THR A 86 14.32 0.43 6.26
N PRO A 87 15.57 0.60 6.74
CA PRO A 87 16.44 -0.52 7.03
C PRO A 87 16.02 -1.13 8.38
N ARG A 88 15.76 -2.44 8.42
CA ARG A 88 15.33 -3.16 9.63
C ARG A 88 16.15 -4.42 9.84
N LYS A 89 16.55 -4.69 11.09
CA LYS A 89 17.20 -5.96 11.43
C LYS A 89 16.20 -7.10 11.26
N SER A 90 16.59 -8.17 10.58
CA SER A 90 15.75 -9.36 10.39
C SER A 90 16.39 -10.59 11.00
N LYS A 91 15.68 -11.25 11.92
CA LYS A 91 16.14 -12.51 12.53
C LYS A 91 16.36 -13.61 11.48
N ALA A 92 15.48 -13.68 10.46
CA ALA A 92 15.60 -14.62 9.35
C ALA A 92 16.87 -14.42 8.51
N HIS A 93 17.47 -13.23 8.56
CA HIS A 93 18.69 -12.88 7.82
C HIS A 93 19.89 -12.71 8.77
N GLY A 94 19.87 -13.39 9.93
CA GLY A 94 20.95 -13.32 10.91
C GLY A 94 21.16 -11.91 11.49
N TYR A 95 20.06 -11.18 11.71
CA TYR A 95 20.02 -9.79 12.18
C TYR A 95 20.67 -8.76 11.24
N LYS A 96 20.95 -9.13 9.99
CA LYS A 96 21.31 -8.16 8.94
C LYS A 96 20.17 -7.18 8.68
N LEU A 97 20.52 -5.97 8.23
CA LEU A 97 19.56 -4.99 7.75
C LEU A 97 18.91 -5.49 6.46
N ILE A 98 17.59 -5.44 6.37
CA ILE A 98 16.80 -5.65 5.15
C ILE A 98 15.91 -4.43 4.92
N ILE A 99 15.54 -4.16 3.67
CA ILE A 99 14.57 -3.12 3.35
C ILE A 99 13.17 -3.55 3.81
N LYS A 100 12.46 -2.63 4.46
CA LYS A 100 11.02 -2.73 4.75
C LYS A 100 10.33 -1.49 4.21
N GLY A 101 9.42 -1.69 3.26
CA GLY A 101 8.54 -0.67 2.74
C GLY A 101 7.39 -0.42 3.71
N ILE A 102 7.07 0.85 3.95
CA ILE A 102 6.03 1.25 4.89
C ILE A 102 5.25 2.42 4.32
N VAL A 103 3.96 2.20 4.03
CA VAL A 103 3.05 3.30 3.67
C VAL A 103 2.96 4.31 4.82
N GLY A 104 3.29 5.56 4.53
CA GLY A 104 3.17 6.70 5.43
C GLY A 104 1.74 7.24 5.52
N TYR A 105 1.50 8.21 6.39
CA TYR A 105 0.13 8.75 6.52
C TYR A 105 -0.29 9.50 5.26
N GLN A 106 0.62 10.25 4.63
CA GLN A 106 0.36 10.95 3.38
C GLN A 106 0.03 9.97 2.25
N GLY A 107 0.73 8.83 2.20
CA GLY A 107 0.42 7.77 1.23
C GLY A 107 -0.99 7.22 1.43
N ILE A 108 -1.46 7.04 2.67
CA ILE A 108 -2.84 6.60 2.91
C ILE A 108 -3.84 7.68 2.51
N VAL A 109 -3.58 8.95 2.83
CA VAL A 109 -4.42 10.09 2.43
C VAL A 109 -4.54 10.17 0.91
N GLU A 110 -3.43 10.01 0.21
CA GLU A 110 -3.37 9.98 -1.25
C GLU A 110 -4.20 8.82 -1.83
N LEU A 111 -4.10 7.62 -1.26
CA LEU A 111 -4.93 6.48 -1.67
C LEU A 111 -6.42 6.71 -1.41
N ILE A 112 -6.79 7.45 -0.37
CA ILE A 112 -8.19 7.83 -0.09
C ILE A 112 -8.69 8.80 -1.17
N TYR A 113 -7.92 9.85 -1.51
CA TYR A 113 -8.31 10.80 -2.56
C TYR A 113 -8.47 10.12 -3.92
N ARG A 114 -7.56 9.21 -4.27
CA ARG A 114 -7.61 8.45 -5.53
C ARG A 114 -8.81 7.53 -5.65
N ALA A 115 -9.48 7.18 -4.55
CA ALA A 115 -10.73 6.42 -4.60
C ALA A 115 -11.88 7.22 -5.26
N GLY A 116 -11.72 8.54 -5.40
CA GLY A 116 -12.64 9.39 -6.17
C GLY A 116 -13.94 9.76 -5.45
N ALA A 117 -14.27 9.14 -4.31
CA ALA A 117 -15.47 9.45 -3.52
C ALA A 117 -15.28 10.58 -2.50
N VAL A 118 -14.02 10.87 -2.13
CA VAL A 118 -13.66 11.83 -1.08
C VAL A 118 -13.27 13.18 -1.69
N SER A 119 -13.81 14.27 -1.14
CA SER A 119 -13.47 15.65 -1.50
C SER A 119 -12.37 16.23 -0.61
N THR A 120 -12.35 15.89 0.68
CA THR A 120 -11.32 16.38 1.61
C THR A 120 -11.05 15.34 2.70
N VAL A 121 -9.78 15.13 3.03
CA VAL A 121 -9.34 14.33 4.18
C VAL A 121 -8.74 15.27 5.23
N ILE A 122 -9.30 15.24 6.44
CA ILE A 122 -8.84 16.02 7.58
C ILE A 122 -8.11 15.07 8.51
N VAL A 123 -6.87 15.42 8.85
CA VAL A 123 -6.05 14.69 9.83
C VAL A 123 -5.31 15.73 10.66
N LYS A 124 -5.55 15.77 11.96
CA LYS A 124 -4.97 16.80 12.84
C LYS A 124 -4.61 16.22 14.19
N ALA A 125 -3.47 16.65 14.71
CA ALA A 125 -3.09 16.46 16.10
C ALA A 125 -3.74 17.52 16.99
N VAL A 126 -4.15 17.10 18.18
CA VAL A 126 -4.68 17.94 19.26
C VAL A 126 -3.63 17.99 20.35
N ARG A 127 -3.28 19.20 20.76
CA ARG A 127 -2.31 19.51 21.81
C ARG A 127 -3.02 20.06 23.04
N GLU A 128 -2.34 20.00 24.18
CA GLU A 128 -2.90 20.32 25.49
C GLU A 128 -3.60 21.68 25.56
N ARG A 129 -3.09 22.70 24.86
CA ARG A 129 -3.65 24.05 24.86
C ARG A 129 -4.58 24.35 23.69
N ASP A 130 -4.88 23.37 22.84
CA ASP A 130 -5.91 23.53 21.81
C ASP A 130 -7.30 23.38 22.43
N THR A 131 -8.30 24.02 21.82
CA THR A 131 -9.70 23.73 22.15
C THR A 131 -10.22 22.66 21.19
N PHE A 132 -10.65 21.52 21.73
CA PHE A 132 -11.22 20.43 20.96
C PHE A 132 -12.55 19.96 21.56
N ARG A 133 -13.61 19.93 20.74
CA ARG A 133 -14.92 19.40 21.12
C ARG A 133 -15.49 18.53 20.02
N TYR A 134 -15.94 17.34 20.40
CA TYR A 134 -16.69 16.45 19.51
C TYR A 134 -17.52 15.47 20.34
N VAL A 135 -18.84 15.45 20.11
CA VAL A 135 -19.79 14.51 20.69
C VAL A 135 -20.37 13.63 19.58
N PRO A 136 -19.94 12.36 19.47
CA PRO A 136 -20.44 11.44 18.46
C PRO A 136 -21.97 11.35 18.46
N GLY A 137 -22.58 11.42 17.28
CA GLY A 137 -24.04 11.33 17.11
C GLY A 137 -24.80 12.64 17.38
N ARG A 138 -24.14 13.68 17.91
CA ARG A 138 -24.70 15.03 18.05
C ARG A 138 -24.02 16.02 17.10
N ASP A 139 -22.69 15.98 17.05
CA ASP A 139 -21.90 16.91 16.24
C ASP A 139 -21.60 16.27 14.88
N ASP A 140 -21.84 16.99 13.78
CA ASP A 140 -21.51 16.50 12.42
C ASP A 140 -19.99 16.41 12.20
N ARG A 141 -19.22 17.30 12.83
CA ARG A 141 -17.77 17.37 12.71
C ARG A 141 -17.11 17.87 14.00
N PRO A 142 -15.84 17.52 14.26
CA PRO A 142 -15.09 18.10 15.37
C PRO A 142 -14.91 19.60 15.22
N ILE A 143 -14.98 20.31 16.35
CA ILE A 143 -14.54 21.70 16.48
C ILE A 143 -13.14 21.66 17.07
N HIS A 144 -12.18 22.24 16.35
CA HIS A 144 -10.79 22.29 16.74
C HIS A 144 -10.24 23.69 16.50
N GLU A 145 -10.07 24.44 17.58
CA GLU A 145 -9.54 25.81 17.55
C GLU A 145 -8.09 25.79 18.03
N ILE A 146 -7.22 26.39 17.22
CA ILE A 146 -5.78 26.44 17.43
C ILE A 146 -5.37 27.91 17.43
N ASP A 147 -4.61 28.32 18.43
CA ASP A 147 -3.86 29.58 18.36
C ASP A 147 -2.64 29.37 17.44
N TRP A 148 -2.77 29.80 16.19
CA TRP A 148 -1.74 29.63 15.16
C TRP A 148 -0.49 30.48 15.39
N PHE A 149 -0.60 31.55 16.17
CA PHE A 149 0.50 32.48 16.44
C PHE A 149 1.04 32.35 17.88
N GLY A 150 0.40 31.52 18.70
CA GLY A 150 0.91 31.11 20.00
C GLY A 150 2.22 30.34 19.88
N THR A 151 3.17 30.64 20.76
CA THR A 151 4.52 30.06 20.73
C THR A 151 4.59 28.64 21.32
N ASP A 152 3.59 28.23 22.12
CA ASP A 152 3.57 26.91 22.75
C ASP A 152 2.15 26.34 22.86
N ARG A 153 1.83 25.34 22.03
CA ARG A 153 0.56 24.59 22.04
C ARG A 153 0.53 23.45 23.08
N GLY A 154 1.66 23.14 23.70
CA GLY A 154 1.81 22.05 24.66
C GLY A 154 2.01 20.68 24.01
N PRO A 155 2.09 19.61 24.84
CA PRO A 155 2.28 18.24 24.39
C PRO A 155 1.09 17.70 23.59
N LEU A 156 1.31 16.62 22.83
CA LEU A 156 0.26 15.89 22.13
C LEU A 156 -0.68 15.19 23.12
N VAL A 157 -1.98 15.43 22.99
CA VAL A 157 -3.02 14.82 23.86
C VAL A 157 -4.03 13.99 23.07
N GLY A 158 -4.22 14.32 21.79
CA GLY A 158 -5.13 13.59 20.90
C GLY A 158 -4.73 13.68 19.44
N VAL A 159 -5.42 12.90 18.61
CA VAL A 159 -5.39 13.00 17.16
C VAL A 159 -6.75 12.60 16.61
N TYR A 160 -7.19 13.26 15.54
CA TYR A 160 -8.41 12.87 14.85
C TYR A 160 -8.24 12.85 13.34
N ALA A 161 -9.11 12.07 12.69
CA ALA A 161 -9.20 12.04 11.24
C ALA A 161 -10.65 11.79 10.78
N TYR A 162 -11.06 12.46 9.72
CA TYR A 162 -12.31 12.21 9.01
C TYR A 162 -12.19 12.64 7.54
N ALA A 163 -13.11 12.16 6.70
CA ALA A 163 -13.23 12.59 5.32
C ALA A 163 -14.56 13.31 5.09
N VAL A 164 -14.56 14.26 4.19
CA VAL A 164 -15.76 14.83 3.57
C VAL A 164 -15.89 14.20 2.20
N MET A 165 -17.05 13.63 1.91
CA MET A 165 -17.38 12.99 0.66
C MET A 165 -17.73 14.06 -0.40
N LYS A 166 -17.78 13.68 -1.68
CA LYS A 166 -18.12 14.62 -2.77
C LYS A 166 -19.55 15.16 -2.69
N ASP A 167 -20.46 14.41 -2.09
CA ASP A 167 -21.85 14.83 -1.82
C ASP A 167 -21.99 15.68 -0.54
N GLY A 168 -20.87 15.94 0.15
CA GLY A 168 -20.84 16.71 1.41
C GLY A 168 -21.04 15.87 2.67
N ALA A 169 -21.33 14.56 2.56
CA ALA A 169 -21.44 13.69 3.72
C ALA A 169 -20.11 13.62 4.49
N VAL A 170 -20.18 13.55 5.82
CA VAL A 170 -18.99 13.37 6.67
C VAL A 170 -18.84 11.89 6.98
N SER A 171 -17.64 11.35 6.79
CA SER A 171 -17.33 9.97 7.14
C SER A 171 -17.42 9.75 8.65
N LYS A 172 -17.21 8.50 9.09
CA LYS A 172 -16.90 8.27 10.50
C LYS A 172 -15.73 9.14 10.94
N VAL A 173 -15.93 9.89 12.02
CA VAL A 173 -14.87 10.66 12.68
C VAL A 173 -14.11 9.75 13.62
N VAL A 174 -12.83 9.55 13.34
CA VAL A 174 -11.89 8.86 14.23
C VAL A 174 -11.30 9.87 15.19
N VAL A 175 -11.40 9.60 16.49
CA VAL A 175 -10.68 10.35 17.53
C VAL A 175 -9.90 9.35 18.38
N LEU A 176 -8.61 9.58 18.56
CA LEU A 176 -7.73 8.78 19.41
C LEU A 176 -7.10 9.69 20.46
N ASN A 177 -7.28 9.34 21.73
CA ASN A 177 -6.53 9.97 22.81
C ASN A 177 -5.13 9.33 22.93
N ARG A 178 -4.30 9.92 23.79
CA ARG A 178 -2.95 9.41 24.09
C ARG A 178 -2.94 7.92 24.41
N THR A 179 -3.83 7.45 25.29
CA THR A 179 -3.90 6.03 25.69
C THR A 179 -4.06 5.12 24.48
N ARG A 180 -5.02 5.42 23.60
CA ARG A 180 -5.28 4.59 22.41
C ARG A 180 -4.13 4.63 21.40
N VAL A 181 -3.46 5.77 21.26
CA VAL A 181 -2.26 5.87 20.40
C VAL A 181 -1.12 5.03 20.99
N MET A 182 -0.92 5.03 22.30
CA MET A 182 0.12 4.23 22.95
C MET A 182 -0.16 2.72 22.85
N GLU A 183 -1.42 2.29 22.86
CA GLU A 183 -1.80 0.90 22.55
C GLU A 183 -1.43 0.49 21.12
N ILE A 184 -1.57 1.41 20.15
CA ILE A 184 -1.12 1.18 18.77
C ILE A 184 0.41 1.12 18.71
N ARG A 185 1.10 2.02 19.41
CA ARG A 185 2.56 2.02 19.54
C ARG A 185 3.07 0.69 20.12
N ALA A 186 2.39 0.14 21.12
CA ALA A 186 2.81 -1.10 21.78
C ALA A 186 2.90 -2.31 20.82
N LYS A 187 2.16 -2.28 19.70
CA LYS A 187 2.16 -3.29 18.64
C LYS A 187 3.22 -3.06 17.55
N SER A 188 3.98 -1.96 17.62
CA SER A 188 5.00 -1.60 16.64
C SER A 188 6.33 -2.29 16.97
N ASP A 189 6.87 -3.04 16.02
CA ASP A 189 8.18 -3.73 16.16
C ASP A 189 9.33 -2.79 16.56
N SER A 190 9.25 -1.51 16.15
CA SER A 190 10.29 -0.52 16.41
C SER A 190 10.07 0.31 17.68
N LYS A 191 9.07 0.03 18.51
CA LYS A 191 8.64 0.95 19.60
C LYS A 191 9.74 1.33 20.61
N ASP A 192 10.71 0.44 20.83
CA ASP A 192 11.78 0.56 21.83
C ASP A 192 13.13 1.00 21.21
N SER A 193 13.20 1.14 19.89
CA SER A 193 14.42 1.60 19.22
C SER A 193 14.59 3.11 19.37
N GLU A 194 15.80 3.58 19.67
CA GLU A 194 16.15 5.01 19.69
C GLU A 194 15.82 5.70 18.36
N TYR A 195 16.08 5.02 17.25
CA TYR A 195 15.76 5.48 15.89
C TYR A 195 14.29 5.24 15.50
N SER A 196 13.41 4.97 16.46
CA SER A 196 11.99 4.75 16.18
C SER A 196 11.33 6.05 15.73
N PRO A 197 10.47 6.00 14.69
CA PRO A 197 9.63 7.14 14.34
C PRO A 197 8.76 7.64 15.50
N TRP A 198 8.48 6.82 16.51
CA TRP A 198 7.79 7.24 17.72
C TRP A 198 8.60 8.19 18.61
N GLN A 199 9.92 8.24 18.45
CA GLN A 199 10.82 9.17 19.14
C GLN A 199 11.22 10.33 18.24
N THR A 200 11.56 10.06 16.98
CA THR A 200 12.07 11.07 16.05
C THR A 200 10.99 11.85 15.31
N ASN A 201 9.80 11.28 15.16
CA ASN A 201 8.68 11.83 14.38
C ASN A 201 7.33 11.51 15.03
N GLU A 202 7.21 11.79 16.33
CA GLU A 202 6.05 11.37 17.15
C GLU A 202 4.71 11.82 16.53
N GLU A 203 4.57 13.09 16.18
CA GLU A 203 3.30 13.61 15.63
C GLU A 203 2.87 12.88 14.35
N ALA A 204 3.82 12.59 13.44
CA ALA A 204 3.52 11.84 12.21
C ALA A 204 3.01 10.42 12.51
N MET A 205 3.47 9.79 13.60
CA MET A 205 2.99 8.47 14.04
C MET A 205 1.59 8.54 14.64
N TRP A 206 1.25 9.62 15.34
CA TRP A 206 -0.12 9.88 15.79
C TRP A 206 -1.06 10.09 14.59
N LEU A 207 -0.68 10.95 13.64
CA LEU A 207 -1.44 11.19 12.40
C LEU A 207 -1.66 9.88 11.63
N LYS A 208 -0.60 9.10 11.44
CA LYS A 208 -0.68 7.78 10.80
C LYS A 208 -1.63 6.84 11.51
N SER A 209 -1.65 6.87 12.85
CA SER A 209 -2.56 6.05 13.65
C SER A 209 -4.01 6.41 13.38
N ALA A 210 -4.35 7.69 13.33
CA ALA A 210 -5.70 8.15 13.02
C ALA A 210 -6.12 7.81 11.58
N VAL A 211 -5.28 8.11 10.58
CA VAL A 211 -5.59 7.83 9.17
C VAL A 211 -5.76 6.35 8.90
N ARG A 212 -4.95 5.49 9.54
CA ARG A 212 -5.11 4.02 9.43
C ARG A 212 -6.43 3.51 9.99
N GLN A 213 -6.99 4.17 11.00
CA GLN A 213 -8.34 3.82 11.46
C GLN A 213 -9.39 4.38 10.52
N LEU A 214 -9.20 5.60 9.99
CA LEU A 214 -10.12 6.22 9.05
C LEU A 214 -10.27 5.40 7.77
N ALA A 215 -9.16 4.91 7.21
CA ALA A 215 -9.12 4.10 5.99
C ALA A 215 -9.93 2.80 6.04
N LYS A 216 -10.48 2.42 7.21
CA LYS A 216 -11.41 1.28 7.37
C LYS A 216 -12.88 1.65 7.10
N TRP A 217 -13.17 2.93 6.99
CA TRP A 217 -14.53 3.48 6.92
C TRP A 217 -14.76 4.35 5.68
N VAL A 218 -13.73 4.53 4.86
CA VAL A 218 -13.78 5.34 3.65
C VAL A 218 -13.20 4.55 2.48
N PRO A 219 -13.70 4.77 1.26
CA PRO A 219 -13.15 4.12 0.08
C PRO A 219 -11.66 4.43 -0.09
N THR A 220 -10.90 3.42 -0.50
CA THR A 220 -9.50 3.58 -0.90
C THR A 220 -9.27 3.12 -2.32
N SER A 221 -8.26 3.66 -3.01
CA SER A 221 -7.97 3.31 -4.39
C SER A 221 -7.66 1.81 -4.61
N ALA A 222 -7.18 1.11 -3.59
CA ALA A 222 -6.97 -0.34 -3.66
C ALA A 222 -8.28 -1.13 -3.79
N GLU A 223 -9.37 -0.62 -3.20
CA GLU A 223 -10.71 -1.19 -3.33
C GLU A 223 -11.33 -0.77 -4.66
N TYR A 224 -11.20 0.50 -5.04
CA TYR A 224 -11.71 1.01 -6.31
C TYR A 224 -11.06 0.34 -7.53
N MET A 225 -9.74 0.15 -7.52
CA MET A 225 -9.03 -0.61 -8.57
C MET A 225 -9.51 -2.05 -8.65
N ARG A 226 -9.77 -2.70 -7.50
CA ARG A 226 -10.28 -4.08 -7.48
C ARG A 226 -11.71 -4.16 -8.03
N GLU A 227 -12.54 -3.17 -7.73
CA GLU A 227 -13.91 -3.07 -8.22
C GLU A 227 -13.96 -2.78 -9.73
N GLN A 228 -13.13 -1.86 -10.22
CA GLN A 228 -12.99 -1.60 -11.66
C GLN A 228 -12.49 -2.83 -12.43
N LEU A 229 -11.48 -3.54 -11.90
CA LEU A 229 -10.98 -4.77 -12.52
C LEU A 229 -12.04 -5.87 -12.54
N ARG A 230 -12.87 -5.99 -11.50
CA ARG A 230 -14.01 -6.91 -11.47
C ARG A 230 -15.07 -6.54 -12.49
N ALA A 231 -15.48 -5.27 -12.53
CA ALA A 231 -16.45 -4.78 -13.51
C ALA A 231 -15.98 -4.97 -14.96
N GLN A 232 -14.68 -4.75 -15.24
CA GLN A 232 -14.08 -5.02 -16.55
C GLN A 232 -14.06 -6.51 -16.89
N ALA A 233 -13.77 -7.38 -15.92
CA ALA A 233 -13.80 -8.82 -16.11
C ALA A 233 -15.23 -9.36 -16.33
N GLU A 234 -16.24 -8.80 -15.65
CA GLU A 234 -17.65 -9.13 -15.84
C GLU A 234 -18.12 -8.73 -17.25
N VAL A 235 -17.83 -7.50 -17.69
CA VAL A 235 -18.15 -7.05 -19.06
C VAL A 235 -17.42 -7.90 -20.10
N ALA A 236 -16.14 -8.25 -19.88
CA ALA A 236 -15.41 -9.14 -20.77
C ALA A 236 -16.01 -10.55 -20.81
N GLY A 237 -16.52 -11.06 -19.68
CA GLY A 237 -17.22 -12.34 -19.58
C GLY A 237 -18.57 -12.34 -20.30
N GLU A 238 -19.34 -11.25 -20.20
CA GLU A 238 -20.60 -11.07 -20.93
C GLU A 238 -20.37 -10.96 -22.44
N LEU A 239 -19.33 -10.25 -22.87
CA LEU A 239 -18.96 -10.13 -24.29
C LEU A 239 -18.36 -11.42 -24.87
N ALA A 240 -17.80 -12.29 -24.02
CA ALA A 240 -17.24 -13.59 -24.40
C ALA A 240 -18.27 -14.73 -24.39
N ALA A 241 -19.49 -14.50 -23.90
CA ALA A 241 -20.58 -15.47 -24.01
C ALA A 241 -21.03 -15.57 -25.49
N PRO A 242 -20.81 -16.70 -26.19
CA PRO A 242 -21.19 -16.79 -27.60
C PRO A 242 -22.72 -16.85 -27.72
N SER A 243 -23.27 -16.00 -28.57
CA SER A 243 -24.60 -16.22 -29.14
C SER A 243 -24.59 -17.54 -29.91
N VAL A 244 -25.20 -18.57 -29.34
CA VAL A 244 -25.32 -19.90 -29.95
C VAL A 244 -26.32 -19.87 -31.10
N MET A 245 -25.86 -19.48 -32.30
CA MET A 245 -26.53 -19.83 -33.54
C MET A 245 -25.59 -20.66 -34.43
N GLY A 246 -25.83 -21.98 -34.35
CA GLY A 246 -25.61 -23.03 -35.35
C GLY A 246 -24.48 -22.90 -36.37
N ALA A 247 -23.45 -23.74 -36.21
CA ALA A 247 -22.72 -24.36 -37.31
C ALA A 247 -22.25 -25.78 -36.89
N PRO A 248 -22.24 -26.78 -37.79
CA PRO A 248 -22.18 -28.19 -37.42
C PRO A 248 -20.77 -28.62 -37.01
N ALA A 249 -20.70 -29.53 -36.03
CA ALA A 249 -19.45 -30.11 -35.56
C ALA A 249 -18.81 -31.02 -36.63
N MET A 250 -17.48 -30.92 -36.78
CA MET A 250 -16.68 -31.87 -37.56
C MET A 250 -16.64 -33.25 -36.89
N PRO A 251 -16.56 -34.36 -37.65
CA PRO A 251 -16.58 -35.70 -37.07
C PRO A 251 -15.26 -36.00 -36.37
N GLN A 252 -15.35 -36.43 -35.11
CA GLN A 252 -14.22 -36.91 -34.32
C GLN A 252 -13.89 -38.37 -34.69
N PRO A 253 -12.60 -38.77 -34.70
CA PRO A 253 -12.22 -40.17 -34.85
C PRO A 253 -12.55 -40.96 -33.58
N SER A 254 -13.14 -42.14 -33.76
CA SER A 254 -13.51 -43.07 -32.70
C SER A 254 -12.27 -43.58 -31.94
N VAL A 255 -12.14 -43.19 -30.68
CA VAL A 255 -11.28 -43.88 -29.71
C VAL A 255 -12.00 -45.13 -29.25
N LEU A 256 -11.24 -46.22 -29.24
CA LEU A 256 -11.66 -47.59 -28.92
C LEU A 256 -12.26 -47.68 -27.51
N ASP A 257 -13.31 -48.49 -27.46
CA ASP A 257 -14.03 -48.94 -26.28
C ASP A 257 -13.15 -49.91 -25.49
N ASP A 258 -12.68 -49.49 -24.31
CA ASP A 258 -12.20 -50.40 -23.27
C ASP A 258 -13.06 -50.10 -22.03
N THR A 259 -14.26 -50.65 -22.05
CA THR A 259 -15.15 -50.76 -20.88
C THR A 259 -14.52 -51.69 -19.86
N ASP A 260 -14.13 -51.16 -18.70
CA ASP A 260 -14.08 -51.93 -17.46
C ASP A 260 -15.44 -51.78 -16.75
N PRO A 261 -16.24 -52.84 -16.62
CA PRO A 261 -17.62 -52.76 -16.16
C PRO A 261 -17.69 -52.94 -14.64
N ASP A 262 -17.31 -51.93 -13.86
CA ASP A 262 -17.65 -51.86 -12.43
C ASP A 262 -17.32 -50.46 -11.88
N ASP A 263 -18.25 -49.51 -12.02
CA ASP A 263 -18.56 -48.49 -10.99
C ASP A 263 -19.73 -47.61 -11.48
N GLU A 264 -20.96 -48.08 -11.29
CA GLU A 264 -22.12 -47.18 -11.33
C GLU A 264 -22.17 -46.32 -10.05
N PRO A 265 -22.48 -45.02 -10.16
CA PRO A 265 -22.62 -44.13 -9.01
C PRO A 265 -23.92 -44.41 -8.26
N ILE A 266 -23.81 -44.68 -6.96
CA ILE A 266 -24.97 -44.74 -6.07
C ILE A 266 -25.51 -43.33 -5.85
N ASP A 267 -26.71 -43.11 -6.37
CA ASP A 267 -27.57 -41.96 -6.12
C ASP A 267 -28.12 -42.02 -4.68
N GLY A 268 -28.05 -40.89 -3.96
CA GLY A 268 -28.29 -40.81 -2.52
C GLY A 268 -29.13 -39.60 -2.14
N GLU A 269 -30.37 -39.65 -2.60
CA GLU A 269 -31.61 -39.04 -2.08
C GLU A 269 -31.52 -38.18 -0.80
N LEU A 270 -31.98 -36.93 -0.95
CA LEU A 270 -32.41 -36.02 0.13
C LEU A 270 -33.77 -36.46 0.66
N VAL A 271 -33.92 -36.57 1.99
CA VAL A 271 -35.23 -36.55 2.65
C VAL A 271 -35.15 -35.73 3.95
N ASP A 272 -35.99 -34.68 3.97
CA ASP A 272 -36.49 -33.78 5.05
C ASP A 272 -35.55 -33.23 6.15
#